data_AF-A0A0L8H583-F1
#
_entry.id   AF-A0A0L8H583-F1
#
_cell.length_a   1.000
_cell.length_b   1.000
_cell.length_c   1.000
_cell.angle_alpha   90.00
_cell.angle_beta   90.00
_cell.angle_gamma   90.00
#
_symmetry.space_group_name_H-M   'P 1'
#
loop_
_entity.id
_entity.type
_entity.pdbx_description
1 polymer ?
#
loop_
_entity_poly.entity_id
_entity_poly.type
_entity_poly.pdbx_seq_one_letter_code
_entity_poly.pdbx_strand_id
1 'polypeptide(L)'
;DDNVSLKEMEKLSKYKDLEIEVTRMWNLKTETIPIMVGAFGIIKKYSDKYITKTPGLTNIYNIQKIALLHTSYAKHFQYSNNKSITAHTQGTQSCAR
;
A
#
# COMPACT_ATOMS: atom_id res chain seq x y z
N ASP A 1 -1.85 11.80 -16.63
CA ASP A 1 -2.58 11.21 -15.49
C ASP A 1 -3.43 9.99 -15.84
N ASP A 2 -3.58 9.65 -17.13
CA ASP A 2 -4.49 8.59 -17.60
C ASP A 2 -4.16 7.20 -17.03
N ASN A 3 -2.89 6.85 -16.92
CA ASN A 3 -2.47 5.59 -16.30
C ASN A 3 -2.91 5.49 -14.82
N VAL A 4 -2.89 6.61 -14.09
CA VAL A 4 -3.28 6.63 -12.67
C VAL A 4 -4.79 6.52 -12.52
N SER A 5 -5.57 7.18 -13.38
CA SER A 5 -7.03 7.04 -13.39
C SER A 5 -7.48 5.63 -13.80
N LEU A 6 -6.81 4.99 -14.75
CA LEU A 6 -7.09 3.60 -15.11
C LEU A 6 -6.87 2.66 -13.91
N LYS A 7 -5.76 2.85 -13.18
CA LYS A 7 -5.50 2.09 -11.95
C LYS A 7 -6.50 2.37 -10.82
N GLU A 8 -7.01 3.58 -10.74
CA GLU A 8 -8.07 3.93 -9.78
C GLU A 8 -9.38 3.19 -10.10
N MET A 9 -9.80 3.20 -11.36
CA MET A 9 -10.99 2.47 -11.82
C MET A 9 -10.84 0.96 -11.64
N GLU A 10 -9.67 0.40 -11.95
CA GLU A 10 -9.37 -1.01 -11.75
C GLU A 10 -9.54 -1.41 -10.28
N LYS A 11 -9.03 -0.59 -9.34
CA LYS A 11 -9.21 -0.82 -7.90
C LYS A 11 -10.67 -0.71 -7.47
N LEU A 12 -11.38 0.33 -7.92
CA LEU A 12 -12.81 0.50 -7.60
C LEU A 12 -13.65 -0.69 -8.09
N SER A 13 -13.38 -1.17 -9.31
CA SER A 13 -14.07 -2.33 -9.86
C SER A 13 -13.76 -3.59 -9.06
N LYS A 14 -12.50 -3.79 -8.65
CA LYS A 14 -12.08 -4.99 -7.90
C LYS A 14 -12.78 -5.12 -6.54
N TYR A 15 -13.06 -4.00 -5.87
CA TYR A 15 -13.65 -3.99 -4.53
C TYR A 15 -15.16 -3.74 -4.53
N LYS A 16 -15.81 -3.69 -5.70
CA LYS A 16 -17.24 -3.38 -5.77
C LYS A 16 -18.11 -4.43 -5.11
N ASP A 17 -17.79 -5.71 -5.29
CA ASP A 17 -18.53 -6.80 -4.66
C ASP A 17 -18.40 -6.77 -3.14
N LEU A 18 -17.21 -6.42 -2.64
CA LEU A 18 -16.96 -6.25 -1.21
C LEU A 18 -17.77 -5.08 -0.63
N GLU A 19 -17.88 -3.97 -1.34
CA GLU A 19 -18.72 -2.83 -0.94
C GLU A 19 -20.19 -3.26 -0.79
N ILE A 20 -20.70 -4.05 -1.74
CA ILE A 20 -22.07 -4.58 -1.72
C ILE A 20 -22.26 -5.53 -0.53
N GLU A 21 -21.31 -6.45 -0.32
CA GLU A 21 -21.39 -7.42 0.75
C GLU A 21 -21.35 -6.76 2.13
N VAL A 22 -20.41 -5.84 2.36
CA VAL A 22 -20.31 -5.07 3.61
C VAL A 22 -21.57 -4.22 3.82
N THR A 23 -22.07 -3.56 2.78
CA THR A 23 -23.33 -2.80 2.86
C THR A 23 -24.49 -3.70 3.28
N ARG A 24 -24.58 -4.91 2.72
CA ARG A 24 -25.64 -5.88 3.05
C ARG A 24 -25.49 -6.44 4.46
N MET A 25 -24.28 -6.76 4.90
CA MET A 25 -24.00 -7.34 6.22
C MET A 25 -24.26 -6.36 7.35
N TRP A 26 -23.82 -5.11 7.18
CA TRP A 26 -23.90 -4.08 8.21
C TRP A 26 -25.12 -3.17 8.07
N ASN A 27 -25.84 -3.25 6.95
CA ASN A 27 -26.96 -2.37 6.59
C ASN A 27 -26.60 -0.88 6.70
N LEU A 28 -25.35 -0.55 6.35
CA LEU A 28 -24.77 0.80 6.40
C LEU A 28 -24.27 1.21 5.01
N LYS A 29 -24.39 2.50 4.69
CA LYS A 29 -23.85 3.06 3.45
C LYS A 29 -22.33 2.97 3.44
N THR A 30 -21.79 2.06 2.63
CA THR A 30 -20.35 1.84 2.48
C THR A 30 -19.89 2.40 1.12
N GLU A 31 -18.73 3.05 1.08
CA GLU A 31 -18.12 3.55 -0.16
C GLU A 31 -16.65 3.11 -0.21
N THR A 32 -16.22 2.54 -1.33
CA THR A 32 -14.80 2.22 -1.55
C THR A 32 -14.01 3.47 -1.91
N ILE A 33 -12.96 3.76 -1.15
CA ILE A 33 -12.09 4.93 -1.35
C ILE A 33 -10.68 4.49 -1.78
N PRO A 34 -10.28 4.71 -3.05
CA PRO A 34 -8.95 4.34 -3.53
C PRO A 34 -7.93 5.43 -3.22
N ILE A 35 -6.94 5.12 -2.36
CA ILE A 35 -5.79 6.00 -2.10
C ILE A 35 -4.58 5.47 -2.88
N MET A 36 -4.06 6.29 -3.80
CA MET A 36 -2.93 5.96 -4.66
C MET A 36 -1.68 6.71 -4.21
N VAL A 37 -0.71 5.97 -3.68
CA VAL A 37 0.61 6.48 -3.26
C VAL A 37 1.67 5.88 -4.18
N GLY A 38 2.42 6.73 -4.88
CA GLY A 38 3.56 6.33 -5.70
C GLY A 38 4.75 5.92 -4.84
N ALA A 39 5.76 5.30 -5.46
CA ALA A 39 6.94 4.80 -4.76
C ALA A 39 7.72 5.89 -3.98
N PHE A 40 7.70 7.13 -4.46
CA PHE A 40 8.31 8.29 -3.81
C PHE A 40 7.35 9.02 -2.84
N GLY A 41 6.20 8.43 -2.50
CA GLY A 41 5.20 9.08 -1.66
C GLY A 41 4.32 10.09 -2.40
N ILE A 42 4.43 10.20 -3.72
CA ILE A 42 3.59 11.09 -4.54
C ILE A 42 2.13 10.61 -4.45
N ILE A 43 1.22 11.49 -4.07
CA ILE A 43 -0.23 11.21 -4.02
C ILE A 43 -0.91 11.91 -5.18
N LYS A 44 -1.92 11.26 -5.77
CA LYS A 44 -2.68 11.81 -6.90
C LYS A 44 -3.37 13.12 -6.50
N LYS A 45 -3.38 14.11 -7.41
CA LYS A 45 -4.23 15.31 -7.25
C LYS A 45 -5.70 14.90 -7.14
N TYR A 46 -6.49 15.64 -6.35
CA TYR A 46 -7.88 15.32 -6.00
C TYR A 46 -8.09 14.13 -5.04
N SER A 47 -7.04 13.67 -4.36
CA SER A 47 -7.21 12.72 -3.25
C SER A 47 -7.88 13.35 -2.03
N ASP A 48 -7.84 14.68 -1.91
CA ASP A 48 -8.44 15.44 -0.79
C ASP A 48 -9.94 15.15 -0.64
N LYS A 49 -10.67 15.05 -1.76
CA LYS A 49 -12.12 14.78 -1.77
C LYS A 49 -12.49 13.46 -1.10
N TYR A 50 -11.56 12.51 -1.10
CA TYR A 50 -11.73 11.19 -0.51
C TYR A 50 -11.33 11.19 0.97
N ILE A 51 -10.25 11.90 1.29
CA ILE A 51 -9.73 12.07 2.65
C ILE A 51 -10.74 12.79 3.54
N THR A 52 -11.43 13.80 3.00
CA THR A 52 -12.51 14.49 3.72
C THR A 52 -13.74 13.61 3.99
N LYS A 53 -13.92 12.51 3.25
CA LYS A 53 -15.04 11.57 3.46
C LYS A 53 -14.77 10.56 4.58
N THR A 54 -13.51 10.30 4.91
CA THR A 54 -13.14 9.30 5.92
C THR A 54 -12.81 10.00 7.25
N PRO A 55 -13.66 9.87 8.28
CA PRO A 55 -13.35 10.44 9.59
C PRO A 55 -12.08 9.78 10.16
N GLY A 56 -11.14 10.60 10.64
CA GLY A 56 -9.86 10.15 11.20
C GLY A 56 -8.69 10.13 10.22
N LEU A 57 -8.93 10.20 8.91
CA LEU A 57 -7.89 10.31 7.90
C LEU A 57 -7.83 11.76 7.41
N THR A 58 -7.32 12.69 8.22
CA THR A 58 -7.42 14.13 7.94
C THR A 58 -6.20 14.72 7.23
N ASN A 59 -5.06 14.03 7.22
CA ASN A 59 -3.81 14.60 6.72
C ASN A 59 -3.08 13.69 5.71
N ILE A 60 -3.00 14.15 4.46
CA ILE A 60 -2.22 13.56 3.37
C ILE A 60 -0.78 13.25 3.80
N TYR A 61 -0.15 14.15 4.55
CA TYR A 61 1.23 13.99 5.01
C TYR A 61 1.40 12.72 5.85
N ASN A 62 0.44 12.44 6.73
CA ASN A 62 0.50 11.23 7.57
C ASN A 62 0.35 9.96 6.73
N ILE A 63 -0.54 9.98 5.72
CA ILE A 63 -0.71 8.88 4.78
C ILE A 63 0.59 8.60 4.03
N GLN A 64 1.22 9.65 3.49
CA GLN A 64 2.51 9.55 2.79
C GLN A 64 3.59 9.00 3.71
N LYS A 65 3.69 9.54 4.93
CA LYS A 65 4.68 9.13 5.92
C LYS A 65 4.53 7.65 6.27
N ILE A 66 3.31 7.17 6.52
CA ILE A 66 3.05 5.75 6.82
C ILE A 66 3.46 4.86 5.63
N ALA A 67 3.06 5.23 4.41
CA ALA A 67 3.41 4.46 3.22
C ALA A 67 4.92 4.37 2.98
N LEU A 68 5.63 5.49 3.17
CA LEU A 68 7.09 5.55 3.02
C LEU A 68 7.81 4.74 4.12
N LEU A 69 7.37 4.88 5.37
CA LEU A 69 7.93 4.12 6.51
C LEU A 69 7.74 2.61 6.35
N HIS A 70 6.57 2.18 5.90
CA HIS A 70 6.32 0.76 5.58
C HIS A 70 7.26 0.25 4.48
N THR A 71 7.50 1.07 3.45
CA THR A 71 8.39 0.69 2.35
C THR A 71 9.85 0.60 2.81
N SER A 72 10.32 1.51 3.67
CA SER A 72 11.67 1.44 4.23
C SER A 72 11.84 0.23 5.15
N TYR A 73 10.85 -0.06 5.99
CA TYR A 73 10.89 -1.21 6.90
C TYR A 73 10.94 -2.53 6.11
N ALA A 74 10.08 -2.68 5.10
CA ALA A 74 10.06 -3.86 4.26
C ALA A 74 11.39 -4.07 3.51
N LYS A 75 11.98 -2.99 2.96
CA LYS A 75 13.29 -3.06 2.29
C LYS A 75 14.42 -3.41 3.25
N HIS A 76 14.42 -2.84 4.45
CA HIS A 76 15.43 -3.15 5.45
C HIS A 76 15.36 -4.62 5.89
N PHE A 77 14.15 -5.15 6.11
CA PHE A 77 13.94 -6.56 6.45
C PHE A 77 14.41 -7.50 5.32
N GLN A 78 14.10 -7.18 4.06
CA GLN A 78 14.59 -7.97 2.92
C GLN A 78 16.12 -7.90 2.78
N TYR A 79 16.70 -6.71 2.91
CA TYR A 79 18.16 -6.55 2.87
C TYR A 79 18.84 -7.36 3.98
N SER A 80 18.30 -7.32 5.20
CA SER A 80 18.82 -8.07 6.34
C SER A 80 18.75 -9.58 6.11
N ASN A 81 17.63 -10.10 5.58
CA ASN A 81 17.50 -11.52 5.27
C ASN A 81 18.41 -11.97 4.13
N ASN A 82 18.54 -11.16 3.08
CA ASN A 82 19.42 -11.50 1.96
C ASN A 82 20.88 -11.54 2.43
N LYS A 83 21.29 -10.61 3.31
CA LYS A 83 22.64 -10.59 3.88
C LYS A 83 22.92 -11.82 4.76
N SER A 84 21.99 -12.25 5.60
CA SER A 84 22.16 -13.45 6.43
C SER A 84 22.23 -14.72 5.58
N ILE A 85 21.37 -14.88 4.57
CA ILE A 85 21.41 -16.00 3.63
C ILE A 85 22.77 -16.06 2.92
N THR A 86 23.25 -14.92 2.42
CA THR A 86 24.54 -14.85 1.71
C THR A 86 25.71 -15.23 2.63
N ALA A 87 25.68 -14.82 3.90
CA ALA A 87 26.69 -15.20 4.89
C ALA A 87 26.67 -16.71 5.21
N HIS A 88 25.49 -17.33 5.30
CA HIS A 88 25.38 -18.78 5.49
C HIS A 88 25.86 -19.59 4.27
N THR A 89 25.58 -19.14 3.05
CA THR A 89 26.04 -19.81 1.82
C THR A 89 27.56 -19.73 1.64
N GLN A 90 28.19 -18.63 2.04
CA GLN A 90 29.66 -18.50 2.01
C GLN A 90 30.34 -19.40 3.04
N GLY A 91 29.75 -19.55 4.23
CA GLY A 91 30.23 -20.48 5.26
C GLY A 91 30.16 -21.95 4.85
N THR A 92 29.10 -22.36 4.14
CA THR A 92 28.97 -23.74 3.66
C THR A 92 29.85 -24.03 2.44
N GLN A 93 30.08 -23.05 1.56
CA GLN A 93 31.03 -23.20 0.44
C GLN A 93 32.50 -23.26 0.89
N SER A 94 32.86 -22.60 2.01
CA SER A 94 34.20 -22.71 2.59
C SER A 94 34.50 -24.07 3.23
N CYS A 95 33.47 -24.81 3.64
CA CYS A 95 33.62 -26.11 4.30
C CYS A 95 33.58 -27.30 3.31
N ALA A 96 33.21 -27.03 2.05
CA ALA A 96 33.12 -28.03 0.96
C ALA A 96 34.37 -28.05 0.06
N ARG A 97 35.50 -27.51 0.52
CA ARG A 97 36.79 -27.48 -0.18
C ARG A 97 37.88 -28.20 0.60
#